data_AF-A0A9D2STA0-F1
#
_entry.id   AF-A0A9D2STA0-F1
#
_cell.length_a   1.000
_cell.length_b   1.000
_cell.length_c   1.000
_cell.angle_alpha   90.00
_cell.angle_beta   90.00
_cell.angle_gamma   90.00
#
_symmetry.space_group_name_H-M   'P 1'
#
loop_
_entity.id
_entity.type
_entity.pdbx_description
1 polymer ?
#
loop_
_entity_poly.entity_id
_entity_poly.type
_entity_poly.pdbx_seq_one_letter_code
_entity_poly.pdbx_strand_id
1 'polypeptide(L)'
;MADKVKRTKTKYTGIYFNENTKKYDVKYNYKVYNPVKQKNDYKAKWVYNLLTITEARAELAKLQTGGIKAEDKDITLQGAFELWKIKAKGQDFSPVTINNTEQHMNMIYQF
;
A
#
# COMPACT_ATOMS: atom_id res chain seq x y z
N MET A 1 31.58 20.59 12.23
CA MET A 1 30.14 20.79 12.53
C MET A 1 29.41 20.56 11.24
N ALA A 2 28.51 19.57 11.16
CA ALA A 2 27.81 19.29 9.90
C ALA A 2 26.94 20.51 9.55
N ASP A 3 27.17 21.10 8.38
CA ASP A 3 26.46 22.29 7.92
C ASP A 3 24.95 22.12 8.09
N LYS A 4 24.32 23.12 8.72
CA LYS A 4 22.89 23.12 9.00
C LYS A 4 22.14 23.03 7.68
N VAL A 5 21.57 21.86 7.39
CA VAL A 5 20.87 21.60 6.11
C VAL A 5 19.69 22.56 5.99
N LYS A 6 19.81 23.52 5.06
CA LYS A 6 18.77 24.51 4.80
C LYS A 6 17.78 23.95 3.77
N ARG A 7 16.53 23.80 4.20
CA ARG A 7 15.44 23.22 3.40
C ARG A 7 14.33 24.22 3.20
N THR A 8 13.94 24.41 1.94
CA THR A 8 12.89 25.34 1.53
C THR A 8 11.63 24.55 1.19
N LYS A 9 10.48 25.02 1.68
CA LYS A 9 9.19 24.37 1.42
C LYS A 9 8.84 24.54 -0.05
N THR A 10 8.45 23.46 -0.70
CA THR A 10 7.89 23.53 -2.06
C THR A 10 6.37 23.72 -2.00
N LYS A 11 5.73 23.89 -3.16
CA LYS A 11 4.26 23.90 -3.30
C LYS A 11 3.61 22.58 -2.80
N TYR A 12 4.36 21.48 -2.80
CA TYR A 12 3.85 20.16 -2.42
C TYR A 12 4.18 19.86 -0.96
N THR A 13 3.14 19.55 -0.18
CA THR A 13 3.30 19.18 1.23
C THR A 13 4.16 17.93 1.38
N GLY A 14 5.15 17.99 2.27
CA GLY A 14 6.08 16.87 2.50
C GLY A 14 7.25 16.83 1.51
N ILE A 15 7.32 17.72 0.50
CA ILE A 15 8.47 17.83 -0.39
C ILE A 15 9.22 19.13 -0.10
N TYR A 16 10.52 19.02 0.12
CA TYR A 16 11.41 20.11 0.48
C TYR A 16 12.56 20.19 -0.52
N PHE A 17 12.94 21.41 -0.89
CA PHE A 17 14.14 21.64 -1.69
C PHE A 17 15.32 21.88 -0.76
N ASN A 18 16.38 21.09 -0.91
CA ASN A 18 17.61 21.23 -0.15
C ASN A 18 18.54 22.20 -0.89
N GLU A 19 18.80 23.35 -0.28
CA GLU A 19 19.60 24.41 -0.91
C GLU A 19 21.08 24.03 -1.04
N ASN A 20 21.57 23.11 -0.21
CA ASN A 20 22.97 22.69 -0.21
C ASN A 20 23.26 21.71 -1.36
N THR A 21 22.39 20.71 -1.55
CA THR A 21 22.57 19.68 -2.58
C THR A 21 21.87 20.03 -3.89
N LYS A 22 21.04 21.08 -3.91
CA LYS A 22 20.12 21.43 -5.01
C LYS A 22 19.19 20.27 -5.42
N LYS A 23 18.90 19.37 -4.48
CA LYS A 23 18.05 18.19 -4.66
C LYS A 23 16.79 18.29 -3.79
N TYR A 24 15.84 17.40 -4.01
CA TYR A 24 14.61 17.31 -3.25
C TYR A 24 14.70 16.25 -2.15
N ASP A 25 14.15 16.60 -0.99
CA ASP A 25 13.97 15.73 0.17
C ASP A 25 12.47 15.55 0.43
N VAL A 26 12.05 14.33 0.75
CA VAL A 26 10.65 13.99 1.02
C VAL A 26 10.51 13.57 2.47
N LYS A 27 9.51 14.13 3.17
CA LYS A 27 9.09 13.75 4.51
C LYS A 27 7.70 13.14 4.45
N TYR A 28 7.58 11.90 4.89
CA TYR A 28 6.31 11.21 5.04
C TYR A 28 6.02 10.94 6.51
N ASN A 29 4.91 11.48 7.02
CA ASN A 29 4.45 11.24 8.39
C ASN A 29 3.39 10.12 8.38
N TYR A 30 3.50 9.16 9.30
CA TYR A 30 2.58 8.06 9.42
C TYR A 30 2.32 7.72 10.89
N LYS A 31 1.17 7.09 11.14
CA LYS A 31 0.78 6.62 12.48
C LYS A 31 0.91 5.10 12.52
N VAL A 32 1.43 4.57 13.61
CA VAL A 32 1.46 3.14 13.91
C VAL A 32 0.75 2.94 15.23
N TYR A 33 -0.28 2.11 15.25
CA TYR A 33 -0.97 1.79 16.50
C TYR A 33 -0.05 0.95 17.39
N ASN A 34 0.15 1.39 18.63
CA ASN A 34 0.93 0.67 19.63
C ASN A 34 -0.04 -0.07 20.57
N PRO A 35 -0.15 -1.40 20.47
CA PRO A 35 -1.12 -2.17 21.26
C PRO A 35 -0.80 -2.17 22.76
N VAL A 36 0.48 -2.05 23.12
CA VAL A 36 0.93 -2.03 24.53
C VAL A 36 0.52 -0.73 25.22
N LYS A 37 0.61 0.40 24.50
CA LYS A 37 0.25 1.72 25.03
C LYS A 37 -1.20 2.12 24.74
N GLN A 38 -1.93 1.31 23.97
CA GLN A 38 -3.28 1.59 23.46
C GLN A 38 -3.40 2.98 22.80
N LYS A 39 -2.34 3.43 22.11
CA LYS A 39 -2.24 4.77 21.53
C LYS A 39 -1.53 4.72 20.17
N ASN A 40 -1.79 5.72 19.33
CA ASN A 40 -1.11 5.89 18.05
C ASN A 40 0.26 6.55 18.25
N ASP A 41 1.32 5.89 17.81
CA ASP A 41 2.67 6.47 17.74
C ASP A 41 2.83 7.18 16.39
N TYR A 42 3.17 8.46 16.43
CA TYR A 42 3.42 9.28 15.25
C TYR A 42 4.89 9.19 14.85
N LYS A 43 5.15 8.72 13.63
CA LYS A 43 6.49 8.54 13.07
C LYS A 43 6.65 9.33 11.79
N ALA A 44 7.91 9.62 11.43
CA ALA A 44 8.26 10.26 10.18
C ALA A 44 9.38 9.49 9.48
N LYS A 45 9.25 9.31 8.16
CA LYS A 45 10.28 8.77 7.28
C LYS A 45 10.77 9.88 6.36
N TRP A 46 12.08 9.96 6.19
CA TRP A 46 12.71 10.89 5.25
C TRP A 46 13.36 10.12 4.10
N VAL A 47 13.19 10.64 2.89
CA VAL A 47 13.91 10.21 1.68
C VAL A 47 14.68 11.43 1.18
N TYR A 48 15.95 11.25 0.86
CA TYR A 48 16.86 12.35 0.52
C TYR A 48 17.35 12.23 -0.92
N ASN A 49 17.90 13.31 -1.45
CA ASN A 49 18.67 13.33 -2.71
C ASN A 49 17.88 12.95 -3.99
N LEU A 50 16.60 13.32 -4.08
CA LEU A 50 15.82 13.15 -5.31
C LEU A 50 16.16 14.27 -6.31
N LEU A 51 16.36 13.94 -7.58
CA LEU A 51 16.85 14.90 -8.58
C LEU A 51 15.75 15.84 -9.04
N THR A 52 14.54 15.32 -9.22
CA THR A 52 13.41 16.07 -9.77
C THR A 52 12.21 16.09 -8.82
N ILE A 53 11.36 17.11 -8.99
CA ILE A 53 10.11 17.23 -8.23
C ILE A 53 9.12 16.12 -8.59
N THR A 54 9.18 15.59 -9.81
CA THR A 54 8.39 14.47 -10.30
C THR A 54 8.76 13.17 -9.59
N GLU A 55 10.05 12.88 -9.44
CA GLU A 55 10.51 11.73 -8.66
C GLU A 55 10.13 11.87 -7.19
N ALA A 56 10.28 13.06 -6.61
CA ALA A 56 9.89 13.32 -5.24
C ALA A 56 8.39 13.08 -5.00
N ARG A 57 7.53 13.44 -5.96
CA ARG A 57 6.09 13.15 -5.92
C ARG A 57 5.79 11.66 -6.07
N ALA A 58 6.49 10.98 -6.98
CA ALA A 58 6.32 9.54 -7.17
C ALA A 58 6.73 8.76 -5.90
N GLU A 59 7.84 9.12 -5.27
CA GLU A 59 8.28 8.52 -4.01
C GLU A 59 7.33 8.83 -2.84
N LEU A 60 6.85 10.07 -2.72
CA LEU A 60 5.82 10.40 -1.73
C LEU A 60 4.55 9.57 -1.95
N ALA A 61 4.12 9.40 -3.20
CA ALA A 61 2.95 8.58 -3.54
C ALA A 61 3.16 7.11 -3.17
N LYS A 62 4.33 6.52 -3.49
CA LYS A 62 4.68 5.15 -3.09
C LYS A 62 4.64 4.96 -1.57
N LEU A 63 5.14 5.95 -0.82
CA LEU A 63 5.11 5.94 0.64
C LEU A 63 3.69 6.06 1.19
N GLN A 64 2.82 6.84 0.54
CA GLN A 64 1.41 6.99 0.92
C GLN A 64 0.57 5.74 0.60
N THR A 65 0.86 5.05 -0.51
CA THR A 65 0.12 3.84 -0.92
C THR A 65 0.61 2.56 -0.25
N GLY A 66 1.70 2.61 0.54
CA GLY A 66 2.24 1.46 1.25
C GLY A 66 3.09 0.53 0.39
N GLY A 67 3.67 1.03 -0.70
CA GLY A 67 4.19 0.22 -1.80
C GLY A 67 3.29 0.36 -3.02
N ILE A 68 3.78 -0.10 -4.17
CA ILE A 68 2.97 -0.22 -5.38
C ILE A 68 1.75 -1.06 -4.97
N LYS A 69 0.55 -0.46 -4.93
CA LYS A 69 -0.66 -1.26 -5.09
C LYS A 69 -0.43 -1.96 -6.43
N ALA A 70 -0.09 -3.25 -6.40
CA ALA A 70 -0.24 -4.06 -7.58
C ALA A 70 -1.63 -3.71 -8.10
N GLU A 71 -1.71 -3.20 -9.34
CA GLU A 71 -3.00 -3.03 -9.99
C GLU A 71 -3.77 -4.32 -9.74
N ASP A 72 -5.03 -4.26 -9.27
CA ASP A 72 -5.93 -5.39 -9.06
C ASP A 72 -6.19 -6.13 -10.40
N LYS A 73 -5.13 -6.68 -10.98
CA LYS A 73 -5.11 -7.61 -12.11
C LYS A 73 -5.07 -9.05 -11.61
N ASP A 74 -4.84 -9.24 -10.32
CA ASP A 74 -4.89 -10.54 -9.70
C ASP A 74 -6.36 -10.94 -9.50
N ILE A 75 -6.70 -12.14 -9.97
CA ILE A 75 -8.01 -12.74 -9.77
C ILE A 75 -8.29 -12.75 -8.25
N THR A 76 -9.37 -12.13 -7.82
CA THR A 76 -9.76 -12.18 -6.41
C THR A 76 -10.14 -13.61 -6.05
N LEU A 77 -9.96 -14.00 -4.80
CA LEU A 77 -10.36 -15.32 -4.31
C LEU A 77 -11.87 -15.57 -4.60
N GLN A 78 -12.68 -14.52 -4.52
CA GLN A 78 -14.09 -14.51 -4.93
C GLN A 78 -14.26 -14.79 -6.44
N GLY A 79 -13.52 -14.09 -7.30
CA GLY A 79 -13.57 -14.32 -8.74
C GLY A 79 -13.10 -15.73 -9.14
N ALA A 80 -12.09 -16.27 -8.46
CA ALA A 80 -11.64 -17.65 -8.66
C ALA A 80 -12.75 -18.66 -8.30
N PHE A 81 -13.46 -18.43 -7.19
CA PHE A 81 -14.56 -19.30 -6.76
C PHE A 81 -15.76 -19.24 -7.71
N GLU A 82 -16.11 -18.07 -8.22
CA GLU A 82 -17.19 -17.94 -9.22
C GLU A 82 -16.86 -18.69 -10.51
N LEU A 83 -15.62 -18.56 -11.01
CA LEU A 83 -15.15 -19.33 -12.17
C LEU A 83 -15.16 -20.83 -11.91
N TRP A 84 -14.76 -21.26 -10.71
CA TRP A 84 -14.84 -22.66 -10.30
C TRP A 84 -16.30 -23.16 -10.29
N LYS A 85 -17.24 -22.37 -9.75
CA LYS A 85 -18.67 -22.74 -9.69
C LYS A 85 -19.26 -22.91 -11.10
N ILE A 86 -18.88 -22.06 -12.05
CA ILE A 86 -19.28 -22.19 -13.46
C ILE A 86 -18.73 -23.49 -14.06
N LYS A 87 -17.44 -23.80 -13.84
CA LYS A 87 -16.82 -25.04 -14.33
C LYS A 87 -17.42 -26.28 -13.70
N ALA A 88 -17.65 -26.28 -12.39
CA ALA A 88 -18.22 -27.41 -11.66
C ALA A 88 -19.63 -27.75 -12.17
N LYS A 89 -20.44 -26.74 -12.48
CA LYS A 89 -21.75 -26.93 -13.12
C LYS A 89 -21.63 -27.48 -14.55
N GLY A 90 -20.67 -26.99 -15.33
CA GLY A 90 -20.44 -27.47 -16.70
C GLY A 90 -19.81 -28.87 -16.79
N GLN A 91 -19.23 -29.36 -15.69
CA GLN A 91 -18.64 -30.71 -15.56
C GLN A 91 -19.53 -31.67 -14.77
N ASP A 92 -20.79 -31.29 -14.49
CA ASP A 92 -21.78 -32.11 -13.76
C ASP A 92 -21.26 -32.64 -12.40
N PHE A 93 -20.55 -31.79 -11.65
CA PHE A 93 -20.13 -32.13 -10.30
C PHE A 93 -21.35 -32.37 -9.40
N SER A 94 -21.20 -33.28 -8.42
CA SER A 94 -22.30 -33.58 -7.51
C SER A 94 -22.76 -32.31 -6.76
N PRO A 95 -24.07 -32.10 -6.58
CA PRO A 95 -24.58 -30.94 -5.82
C PRO A 95 -24.00 -30.84 -4.41
N VAL A 96 -23.72 -32.00 -3.79
CA VAL A 96 -23.10 -32.10 -2.46
C VAL A 96 -21.68 -31.53 -2.48
N THR A 97 -20.89 -31.85 -3.51
CA THR A 97 -19.54 -31.31 -3.68
C THR A 97 -19.57 -29.79 -3.84
N ILE A 98 -20.52 -29.26 -4.62
CA ILE A 98 -20.66 -27.81 -4.81
C ILE A 98 -21.01 -27.11 -3.50
N ASN A 99 -21.97 -27.66 -2.75
CA ASN A 99 -22.43 -27.08 -1.48
C ASN A 99 -21.36 -27.13 -0.39
N ASN A 100 -20.61 -28.24 -0.28
CA ASN A 100 -19.53 -28.36 0.70
C ASN A 100 -18.43 -27.31 0.43
N THR A 101 -18.01 -27.18 -0.84
CA THR A 101 -16.99 -26.18 -1.20
C THR A 101 -17.49 -24.75 -0.96
N GLU A 102 -18.76 -24.45 -1.22
CA GLU A 102 -19.36 -23.14 -0.91
C GLU A 102 -19.34 -22.82 0.58
N GLN A 103 -19.68 -23.79 1.45
CA GLN A 103 -19.61 -23.62 2.90
C GLN A 103 -18.18 -23.38 3.38
N HIS A 104 -17.21 -24.15 2.89
CA HIS A 104 -15.80 -23.95 3.22
C HIS A 104 -15.30 -22.57 2.75
N MET A 105 -15.73 -22.11 1.58
CA MET A 105 -15.34 -20.81 1.06
C MET A 105 -15.91 -19.66 1.90
N ASN A 106 -17.16 -19.79 2.33
CA ASN A 106 -17.79 -18.81 3.21
C ASN A 106 -17.08 -18.69 4.57
N MET A 107 -16.51 -19.78 5.09
CA MET A 107 -15.68 -19.73 6.30
C MET A 107 -14.37 -18.98 6.07
N ILE A 108 -13.75 -19.13 4.90
CA ILE A 108 -12.50 -18.46 4.55
C ILE A 108 -12.71 -16.95 4.37
N TYR A 109 -13.85 -16.53 3.80
CA TYR A 109 -14.16 -15.11 3.59
C TYR A 109 -14.51 -14.32 4.86
N GLN A 110 -14.74 -14.98 6.00
CA GLN A 110 -15.05 -14.31 7.26
C GLN A 110 -13.83 -13.71 7.98
N PHE A 111 -12.62 -13.89 7.42
CA PHE A 111 -11.36 -13.35 7.94
C PHE A 111 -10.75 -12.33 6.99
#